data_AF-A0A961IZ56-F1
#
_entry.id   AF-A0A961IZ56-F1
#
_cell.length_a   1.000
_cell.length_b   1.000
_cell.length_c   1.000
_cell.angle_alpha   90.00
_cell.angle_beta   90.00
_cell.angle_gamma   90.00
#
_symmetry.space_group_name_H-M   'P 1'
#
loop_
_entity.id
_entity.type
_entity.pdbx_description
1 polymer ?
#
loop_
_entity_poly.entity_id
_entity_poly.type
_entity_poly.pdbx_seq_one_letter_code
_entity_poly.pdbx_strand_id
1 'polypeptide(L)'
;EKFGQNPVLIAVGYNAGPGRASQWIEQLGDPRAANVDIVDWIEAIPFEETQTYVMRVTESLPNYRARRTGESGPVRFTDELKQR
;
A
#
# COMPACT_ATOMS: atom_id res chain seq x y z
N GLU A 1 -8.58 5.65 -13.51
CA GLU A 1 -8.10 4.40 -12.86
C GLU A 1 -8.52 4.44 -11.39
N LYS A 2 -9.18 3.40 -10.86
CA LYS A 2 -9.96 3.50 -9.59
C LYS A 2 -9.13 3.79 -8.33
N PHE A 3 -7.86 3.40 -8.29
CA PHE A 3 -6.99 3.53 -7.11
C PHE A 3 -5.70 4.32 -7.35
N GLY A 4 -5.51 4.87 -8.56
CA GLY A 4 -4.22 5.43 -8.98
C GLY A 4 -3.10 4.39 -8.92
N GLN A 5 -1.85 4.84 -8.79
CA GLN A 5 -0.67 3.96 -8.69
C GLN A 5 -0.33 3.53 -7.26
N ASN A 6 -1.28 3.65 -6.31
CA ASN A 6 -0.99 3.44 -4.89
C ASN A 6 -0.75 1.94 -4.64
N PRO A 7 0.46 1.54 -4.18
CA PRO A 7 0.80 0.13 -4.10
C PRO A 7 -0.01 -0.63 -3.04
N VAL A 8 -0.44 0.04 -1.96
CA VAL A 8 -1.28 -0.56 -0.92
C VAL A 8 -2.66 -0.90 -1.48
N LEU A 9 -3.32 0.07 -2.12
CA LEU A 9 -4.66 -0.15 -2.69
C LEU A 9 -4.65 -1.12 -3.87
N ILE A 10 -3.58 -1.12 -4.68
CA ILE A 10 -3.38 -2.12 -5.74
C ILE A 10 -3.24 -3.52 -5.13
N ALA A 11 -2.40 -3.69 -4.10
CA ALA A 11 -2.20 -4.98 -3.45
C ALA A 11 -3.48 -5.51 -2.79
N VAL A 12 -4.25 -4.65 -2.11
CA VAL A 12 -5.59 -5.00 -1.60
C VAL A 12 -6.51 -5.41 -2.74
N GLY A 13 -6.56 -4.61 -3.81
CA GLY A 13 -7.41 -4.89 -4.97
C GLY A 13 -7.09 -6.23 -5.64
N TYR A 14 -5.81 -6.63 -5.64
CA TYR A 14 -5.35 -7.89 -6.21
C TYR A 14 -5.68 -9.11 -5.34
N ASN A 15 -5.37 -9.06 -4.04
CA ASN A 15 -5.58 -10.21 -3.14
C ASN A 15 -7.03 -10.31 -2.63
N ALA A 16 -7.66 -9.18 -2.30
CA ALA A 16 -8.96 -9.13 -1.64
C ALA A 16 -10.10 -8.67 -2.58
N GLY A 17 -9.75 -8.14 -3.76
CA GLY A 17 -10.68 -7.64 -4.75
C GLY A 17 -10.93 -6.13 -4.63
N PRO A 18 -11.24 -5.44 -5.75
CA PRO A 18 -11.39 -3.98 -5.77
C PRO A 18 -12.60 -3.48 -4.97
N GLY A 19 -13.59 -4.33 -4.69
CA GLY A 19 -14.70 -4.01 -3.79
C GLY A 19 -14.23 -3.74 -2.36
N ARG A 20 -13.33 -4.59 -1.84
CA ARG A 20 -12.78 -4.45 -0.48
C ARG A 20 -11.90 -3.22 -0.33
N ALA A 21 -11.06 -2.93 -1.32
CA ALA A 21 -10.29 -1.68 -1.33
C ALA A 21 -11.19 -0.44 -1.22
N SER A 22 -12.33 -0.43 -1.93
CA SER A 22 -13.28 0.70 -1.88
C SER A 22 -13.97 0.78 -0.52
N GLN A 23 -14.45 -0.36 -0.01
CA GLN A 23 -15.12 -0.46 1.28
C GLN A 23 -14.22 0.01 2.43
N TRP A 24 -12.95 -0.40 2.45
CA TRP A 24 -12.04 -0.01 3.52
C TRP A 24 -11.60 1.45 3.43
N ILE A 25 -11.55 2.05 2.23
CA ILE A 25 -11.40 3.49 2.09
C ILE A 25 -12.58 4.22 2.75
N GLU A 26 -13.81 3.74 2.57
CA GLU A 26 -15.01 4.33 3.19
C GLU A 26 -15.01 4.17 4.72
N GLN A 27 -14.48 3.06 5.23
CA GLN A 27 -14.52 2.73 6.67
C GLN A 27 -13.34 3.30 7.46
N LEU A 28 -12.14 3.29 6.88
CA LEU A 28 -10.87 3.63 7.56
C LEU A 28 -10.30 4.98 7.10
N GLY A 29 -10.92 5.60 6.09
CA GLY A 29 -10.39 6.75 5.38
C GLY A 29 -9.48 6.36 4.21
N ASP A 30 -9.18 7.31 3.34
CA ASP A 30 -8.27 7.09 2.21
C ASP A 30 -6.81 7.06 2.70
N PRO A 31 -6.05 5.96 2.54
CA PRO A 31 -4.68 5.86 3.03
C PRO A 31 -3.70 6.86 2.39
N ARG A 32 -4.10 7.52 1.30
CA ARG A 32 -3.33 8.60 0.64
C ARG A 32 -3.50 9.95 1.33
N ALA A 33 -4.56 10.13 2.11
CA ALA A 33 -4.90 11.38 2.75
C ALA A 33 -3.86 11.80 3.81
N ALA A 34 -3.71 13.11 4.03
CA ALA A 34 -2.74 13.67 4.99
C ALA A 34 -3.01 13.24 6.43
N ASN A 35 -4.28 13.08 6.77
CA ASN A 35 -4.78 12.76 8.10
C ASN A 35 -4.96 11.27 8.37
N VAL A 36 -4.55 10.39 7.45
CA VAL A 36 -4.60 8.94 7.64
C VAL A 36 -3.17 8.42 7.78
N ASP A 37 -2.93 7.65 8.86
CA ASP A 37 -1.70 6.90 9.00
C ASP A 37 -1.79 5.62 8.18
N ILE A 38 -0.82 5.41 7.29
CA ILE A 38 -0.87 4.29 6.35
C ILE A 38 -0.46 2.97 7.00
N VAL A 39 0.35 3.02 8.07
CA VAL A 39 0.71 1.83 8.83
C VAL A 39 -0.53 1.36 9.58
N ASP A 40 -1.17 2.24 10.34
CA ASP A 40 -2.41 1.90 11.06
C ASP A 40 -3.51 1.42 10.10
N TRP A 41 -3.61 2.01 8.90
CA TRP A 41 -4.56 1.59 7.88
C TRP A 41 -4.29 0.16 7.39
N ILE A 42 -3.03 -0.22 7.16
CA ILE A 42 -2.65 -1.59 6.79
C ILE A 42 -2.92 -2.54 7.96
N GLU A 43 -2.56 -2.16 9.18
CA GLU A 43 -2.78 -2.96 10.39
C GLU A 43 -4.28 -3.18 10.69
N ALA A 44 -5.15 -2.28 10.24
CA ALA A 44 -6.60 -2.41 10.38
C ALA A 44 -7.26 -3.34 9.35
N ILE A 45 -6.53 -3.89 8.38
CA ILE A 45 -7.06 -4.86 7.41
C ILE A 45 -7.53 -6.13 8.14
N PRO A 46 -8.81 -6.54 8.01
CA PRO A 46 -9.39 -7.59 8.84
C PRO A 46 -9.00 -9.02 8.42
N PHE A 47 -8.39 -9.19 7.26
CA PHE A 47 -7.93 -10.50 6.77
C PHE A 47 -6.42 -10.58 6.91
N GLU A 48 -5.94 -11.44 7.80
CA GLU A 48 -4.51 -11.65 8.08
C GLU A 48 -3.72 -11.98 6.80
N GLU A 49 -4.30 -12.80 5.91
CA GLU A 49 -3.70 -13.11 4.61
C GLU A 49 -3.50 -11.84 3.77
N THR A 50 -4.53 -10.99 3.67
CA THR A 50 -4.47 -9.74 2.89
C THR A 50 -3.52 -8.75 3.54
N GLN A 51 -3.55 -8.60 4.86
CA GLN A 51 -2.63 -7.74 5.60
C GLN A 51 -1.18 -8.15 5.32
N THR A 52 -0.87 -9.44 5.50
CA THR A 52 0.45 -10.00 5.21
C THR A 52 0.85 -9.80 3.75
N TYR A 53 -0.07 -10.05 2.81
CA TYR A 53 0.18 -9.87 1.39
C TYR A 53 0.55 -8.40 1.05
N VAL A 54 -0.21 -7.43 1.57
CA VAL A 54 0.06 -6.00 1.37
C VAL A 54 1.42 -5.62 1.93
N MET A 55 1.77 -6.07 3.14
CA MET A 55 3.09 -5.82 3.73
C MET A 55 4.20 -6.39 2.84
N ARG A 56 4.11 -7.66 2.42
CA ARG A 56 5.13 -8.31 1.58
C ARG A 56 5.31 -7.65 0.21
N VAL A 57 4.22 -7.29 -0.44
CA VAL A 57 4.27 -6.61 -1.75
C VAL A 57 4.95 -5.25 -1.61
N THR A 58 4.51 -4.46 -0.64
CA THR A 58 5.04 -3.11 -0.43
C THR A 58 6.51 -3.13 -0.01
N GLU A 59 6.91 -3.99 0.94
CA GLU A 59 8.31 -4.19 1.38
C GLU A 59 9.27 -4.53 0.21
N SER A 60 8.75 -5.20 -0.82
CA SER A 60 9.54 -5.59 -1.98
C SER A 60 9.86 -4.43 -2.95
N LEU A 61 9.09 -3.35 -2.92
CA LEU A 61 9.21 -2.25 -3.89
C LEU A 61 10.58 -1.57 -3.92
N PRO A 62 11.17 -1.12 -2.78
CA PRO A 62 12.50 -0.52 -2.81
C PRO A 62 13.57 -1.51 -3.30
N ASN A 63 13.45 -2.79 -2.96
CA ASN A 63 14.37 -3.84 -3.41
C ASN A 63 14.33 -4.01 -4.93
N TYR A 64 13.13 -4.09 -5.52
CA TYR A 64 12.98 -4.19 -6.97
C TYR A 64 13.39 -2.92 -7.69
N ARG A 65 13.12 -1.74 -7.11
CA ARG A 65 13.60 -0.47 -7.67
C ARG A 65 15.12 -0.43 -7.72
N ALA A 66 15.80 -0.81 -6.64
CA ALA A 66 17.26 -0.84 -6.58
C ALA A 66 17.85 -1.84 -7.57
N ARG A 67 17.28 -3.05 -7.68
CA ARG A 67 17.70 -4.04 -8.67
C ARG A 67 17.51 -3.57 -10.12
N ARG A 68 16.45 -2.80 -10.38
CA ARG A 68 16.14 -2.30 -11.72
C ARG A 68 17.02 -1.13 -12.13
N THR A 69 17.38 -0.26 -11.19
CA THR A 69 18.13 0.98 -11.45
C THR A 69 19.64 0.84 -11.22
N GLY A 70 20.06 -0.12 -10.39
CA GLY A 70 21.42 -0.22 -9.88
C GLY A 70 21.71 0.70 -8.70
N GLU A 71 20.71 1.44 -8.19
CA GLU A 71 20.87 2.46 -7.16
C GLU A 71 20.08 2.12 -5.88
N SER A 72 20.72 2.15 -4.72
CA SER A 72 20.10 1.88 -3.42
C SER A 72 19.86 3.16 -2.60
N GLY A 73 19.41 4.23 -3.25
CA GLY A 73 19.19 5.55 -2.62
C GLY A 73 18.28 5.51 -1.37
N PRO A 74 18.13 6.65 -0.67
CA PRO A 74 17.38 6.72 0.57
C PRO A 74 15.93 6.23 0.40
N VAL A 75 15.51 5.30 1.26
CA VAL A 75 14.16 4.72 1.23
C VAL A 75 13.24 5.56 2.10
N ARG A 76 12.36 6.36 1.48
CA ARG A 76 11.30 7.11 2.17
C ARG A 76 10.00 6.34 2.12
N PHE A 77 10.02 5.14 2.72
CA PHE A 77 9.01 4.12 2.46
C PHE A 77 7.58 4.61 2.68
N THR A 78 7.31 5.29 3.79
CA THR A 78 5.97 5.82 4.09
C THR A 78 5.50 6.86 3.06
N ASP A 79 6.40 7.73 2.60
CA ASP A 79 6.08 8.73 1.55
C ASP A 79 5.73 8.02 0.23
N GLU A 80 6.50 6.98 -0.12
CA GLU A 80 6.23 6.15 -1.31
C GLU A 80 4.87 5.45 -1.24
N LEU A 81 4.51 4.89 -0.08
CA LEU A 81 3.20 4.25 0.10
C LEU A 81 2.05 5.25 0.05
N LYS A 82 2.26 6.49 0.51
CA LYS A 82 1.26 7.59 0.42
C LYS A 82 1.27 8.30 -0.93
N GLN A 83 2.25 7.99 -1.79
CA GLN A 83 2.51 8.67 -3.08
C GLN A 83 2.82 10.17 -2.94
N ARG A 84 3.73 10.52 -2.03
CA ARG A 84 4.20 11.90 -1.80
C ARG A 84 5.64 12.09 -2.25
#